data_AF-A0A6V7DRW4-F1
#
_entry.id   AF-A0A6V7DRW4-F1
#
_cell.length_a   1.000
_cell.length_b   1.000
_cell.length_c   1.000
_cell.angle_alpha   90.00
_cell.angle_beta   90.00
_cell.angle_gamma   90.00
#
_symmetry.space_group_name_H-M   'P 1'
#
loop_
_entity.id
_entity.type
_entity.pdbx_description
1 polymer ?
#
loop_
_entity_poly.entity_id
_entity_poly.type
_entity_poly.pdbx_seq_one_letter_code
_entity_poly.pdbx_strand_id
1 'polypeptide(L)' 'MRYRLIPALFLITLGSLFLLDNLGLARFDLGNLVSTWWPALLIAAGVRQLLRYWERATATC' A
#
# COMPACT_ATOMS: atom_id res chain seq x y z
N MET A 1 -19.86 2.79 -14.03
CA MET A 1 -18.85 2.53 -15.10
C MET A 1 -17.58 3.39 -15.02
N ARG A 2 -17.42 4.32 -14.05
CA ARG A 2 -16.20 5.16 -13.90
C ARG A 2 -15.09 4.57 -13.01
N TYR A 3 -15.38 3.51 -12.26
CA TYR A 3 -14.49 2.91 -11.25
C TYR A 3 -13.29 2.14 -11.82
N ARG A 4 -13.30 1.79 -13.11
CA ARG A 4 -12.23 1.01 -13.76
C ARG A 4 -11.09 1.88 -14.29
N LEU A 5 -11.35 3.16 -14.55
CA LEU A 5 -10.36 4.08 -15.12
C LEU A 5 -9.35 4.55 -14.06
N ILE A 6 -9.81 4.69 -12.81
CA ILE A 6 -8.98 5.12 -11.67
C ILE A 6 -7.78 4.17 -11.43
N PRO A 7 -7.97 2.83 -11.29
CA PRO A 7 -6.85 1.93 -11.09
C PRO A 7 -5.94 1.85 -12.31
N ALA A 8 -6.49 1.96 -13.53
CA ALA A 8 -5.69 1.95 -14.75
C ALA A 8 -4.76 3.16 -14.84
N LEU A 9 -5.28 4.38 -14.62
CA LEU A 9 -4.47 5.59 -14.57
C LEU A 9 -3.42 5.51 -13.46
N PHE A 10 -3.81 5.06 -12.27
CA PHE A 10 -2.89 4.90 -11.14
C PHE A 10 -1.73 3.96 -11.48
N LEU A 11 -2.01 2.80 -12.08
CA LEU A 11 -0.99 1.84 -12.53
C LEU A 11 -0.05 2.43 -13.58
N ILE A 12 -0.59 3.15 -14.57
CA ILE A 12 0.22 3.78 -15.62
C ILE A 12 1.15 4.84 -15.01
N THR A 13 0.62 5.73 -14.17
CA THR A 13 1.42 6.78 -13.52
C THR A 13 2.50 6.17 -12.62
N LEU A 14 2.15 5.15 -11.83
CA LEU A 14 3.09 4.47 -10.94
C LEU A 14 4.20 3.77 -11.73
N GLY A 15 3.85 3.07 -12.81
CA GLY A 15 4.82 2.40 -13.69
C GLY A 15 5.75 3.37 -14.40
N SER A 16 5.22 4.49 -14.91
CA SER A 16 6.05 5.54 -15.53
C SER A 16 7.02 6.18 -14.54
N LEU A 17 6.59 6.49 -13.32
CA LEU A 17 7.47 7.02 -12.27
C LEU A 17 8.60 6.04 -11.94
N PHE A 18 8.28 4.75 -11.81
CA PHE A 18 9.27 3.71 -11.54
C PHE A 18 10.30 3.58 -12.67
N LEU A 19 9.86 3.72 -13.92
CA LEU A 19 10.74 3.66 -15.08
C LEU A 19 11.66 4.88 -15.17
N LEU A 20 11.15 6.09 -14.89
CA LEU A 20 11.95 7.32 -14.84
C LEU A 20 13.02 7.26 -13.74
N ASP A 21 12.69 6.69 -12.59
CA ASP A 21 13.62 6.47 -11.48
C ASP A 21 14.72 5.46 -11.86
N ASN A 22 14.35 4.35 -12.51
CA ASN A 22 15.32 3.37 -13.04
C ASN A 22 16.27 3.96 -14.09
N LEU A 23 15.79 4.91 -14.91
CA LEU A 23 16.63 5.62 -15.88
C LEU A 23 17.57 6.65 -15.22
N GLY A 24 17.46 6.89 -13.92
CA GLY A 24 18.22 7.91 -13.19
C GLY A 24 17.86 9.34 -13.57
N LEU A 25 16.79 9.53 -14.37
CA LEU A 25 16.31 10.83 -14.83
C LEU A 25 15.48 11.55 -13.76
N ALA A 26 14.95 10.80 -12.80
CA ALA A 26 14.20 11.35 -11.70
C ALA A 26 14.75 10.79 -10.39
N ARG A 27 15.40 11.62 -9.57
CA ARG A 27 15.78 11.26 -8.19
C ARG A 27 14.55 11.37 -7.30
N PHE A 28 13.60 10.46 -7.48
CA PHE A 28 12.47 10.38 -6.59
C PHE A 28 12.65 9.16 -5.70
N ASP A 29 12.81 9.39 -4.40
CA ASP A 29 12.79 8.37 -3.35
C ASP A 29 11.42 7.65 -3.23
N LEU A 30 10.60 7.60 -4.27
CA LEU A 30 9.32 6.88 -4.31
C LEU A 30 9.51 5.40 -3.99
N GLY A 31 10.58 4.78 -4.49
CA GLY A 31 10.94 3.41 -4.12
C GLY A 31 11.20 3.27 -2.61
N ASN A 32 11.91 4.24 -2.03
CA ASN A 32 12.20 4.28 -0.60
C ASN A 32 10.94 4.56 0.25
N LEU A 33 10.07 5.46 -0.22
CA LEU A 33 8.78 5.75 0.40
C LEU A 33 7.90 4.49 0.40
N VAL A 34 7.69 3.87 -0.75
CA VAL A 34 6.85 2.66 -0.85
C VAL A 34 7.41 1.52 0.01
N SER A 35 8.73 1.33 0.00
CA SER A 35 9.42 0.35 0.86
C SER A 35 9.24 0.64 2.36
N THR A 36 9.23 1.91 2.75
CA THR A 36 9.04 2.34 4.16
C THR A 36 7.58 2.26 4.60
N TRP A 37 6.63 2.59 3.72
CA TRP A 37 5.19 2.65 4.06
C TRP A 37 4.49 1.30 3.98
N TRP A 38 4.96 0.36 3.16
CA TRP A 38 4.36 -0.97 3.04
C TRP A 38 4.37 -1.78 4.36
N PRO A 39 5.48 -1.83 5.12
CA PRO A 39 5.51 -2.45 6.44
C PRO A 39 4.49 -1.85 7.41
N ALA A 40 4.32 -0.52 7.41
CA ALA A 40 3.36 0.15 8.29
C ALA A 40 1.90 -0.28 8.00
N LEU A 41 1.54 -0.44 6.72
CA LEU A 41 0.22 -0.95 6.33
C LEU A 41 0.02 -2.40 6.78
N LEU A 42 1.04 -3.26 6.65
CA LEU A 42 0.99 -4.64 7.14
C LEU A 42 0.81 -4.71 8.65
N ILE A 43 1.55 -3.89 9.41
CA ILE A 43 1.41 -3.80 10.87
C ILE A 43 0.00 -3.35 11.24
N ALA A 44 -0.53 -2.30 10.61
CA ALA A 44 -1.88 -1.81 10.88
C ALA A 44 -2.96 -2.88 10.56
N ALA A 45 -2.81 -3.62 9.47
CA ALA A 45 -3.69 -4.72 9.13
C ALA A 45 -3.61 -5.86 10.16
N GLY A 46 -2.39 -6.22 10.60
CA GLY A 46 -2.15 -7.22 11.64
C GLY A 46 -2.76 -6.83 12.98
N VAL A 47 -2.58 -5.59 13.43
CA VAL A 47 -3.21 -5.05 14.65
C VAL A 47 -4.73 -5.10 14.54
N ARG A 48 -5.31 -4.70 13.41
CA ARG A 48 -6.75 -4.79 13.18
C ARG A 48 -7.26 -6.22 13.28
N GLN A 49 -6.53 -7.18 12.72
CA GLN A 49 -6.90 -8.60 12.80
C GLN A 49 -6.80 -9.12 14.24
N LEU A 50 -5.76 -8.72 14.97
CA LEU A 50 -5.57 -9.09 16.36
C LEU A 50 -6.71 -8.54 17.24
N LEU A 51 -7.05 -7.26 17.12
CA LEU A 51 -8.16 -6.64 17.85
C LEU A 51 -9.48 -7.38 17.61
N ARG A 52 -9.78 -7.72 16.35
CA ARG A 52 -10.96 -8.53 16.00
C ARG A 52 -10.94 -9.93 16.59
N TYR A 53 -9.76 -10.52 16.78
CA TYR A 53 -9.63 -11.81 17.46
C TYR A 53 -9.95 -11.70 18.96
N TRP A 54 -9.43 -10.67 19.63
CA TRP A 54 -9.73 -10.44 21.06
C TRP A 54 -11.22 -10.25 21.32
N GLU A 55 -11.92 -9.45 20.51
CA GLU A 55 -13.38 -9.26 20.62
C GLU A 55 -14.14 -10.60 20.59
N ARG A 56 -13.75 -11.50 19.66
CA ARG A 56 -14.35 -12.83 19.54
C ARG A 56 -14.03 -13.71 20.74
N ALA A 57 -12.81 -13.65 21.28
CA ALA A 57 -12.42 -14.40 22.45
C ALA A 57 -13.23 -13.97 23.69
N THR A 58 -13.44 -12.67 23.89
CA THR A 58 -14.23 -12.13 25.02
C THR A 58 -15.73 -12.39 24.91
N ALA A 59 -16.27 -12.54 23.70
CA ALA A 59 -17.71 -12.77 23.49
C ALA A 59 -18.17 -14.22 23.75
N THR A 60 -17.24 -15.14 24.03
CA THR A 60 -17.54 -16.58 24.24
C THR A 60 -17.61 -16.98 25.72
N CYS A 61 -17.56 -16.01 26.65
CA CYS A 61 -17.70 -16.24 28.09
C CYS A 61 -19.07 -15.82 28.61
#